data_AF-A0A7U7W3Z4-F1
#
_entry.id   AF-A0A7U7W3Z4-F1
#
_cell.length_a   1.000
_cell.length_b   1.000
_cell.length_c   1.000
_cell.angle_alpha   90.00
_cell.angle_beta   90.00
_cell.angle_gamma   90.00
#
_symmetry.space_group_name_H-M   'P 1'
#
loop_
_entity.id
_entity.type
_entity.pdbx_description
1 polymer ?
#
loop_
_entity_poly.entity_id
_entity_poly.type
_entity_poly.pdbx_seq_one_letter_code
_entity_poly.pdbx_strand_id
1 'polypeptide(L)'
;MNASWSNWYSGENIVLLGNDEVANIINYGTMQAIGNANIVLRKNTKVDTFENYGLMKGSESGIEVESSNMNTLINSGTILGINDTGISFNNAIGGTLTNKGTIIGNNKGISLNTNTTIDTFENKNFIQGNQYGIRLENQSTLTNLNNTGTIQGKQAGISFDSATGG
;
A
#
# COMPACT_ATOMS: atom_id res chain seq x y z
N MET A 1 -26.15 -10.92 5.56
CA MET A 1 -26.33 -9.47 5.75
C MET A 1 -24.92 -8.90 5.91
N ASN A 2 -24.34 -8.33 4.86
CA ASN A 2 -23.03 -7.68 4.95
C ASN A 2 -23.26 -6.29 5.55
N ALA A 3 -22.97 -6.15 6.83
CA ALA A 3 -22.97 -4.83 7.45
C ALA A 3 -21.71 -4.09 6.97
N SER A 4 -21.89 -3.08 6.12
CA SER A 4 -20.80 -2.18 5.75
C SER A 4 -20.54 -1.24 6.94
N TRP A 5 -19.51 -1.50 7.72
CA TRP A 5 -19.06 -0.57 8.76
C TRP A 5 -18.01 0.35 8.14
N SER A 6 -18.31 1.65 8.09
CA SER A 6 -17.27 2.68 7.91
C SER A 6 -16.63 2.91 9.27
N ASN A 7 -15.45 2.35 9.48
CA ASN A 7 -14.69 2.60 10.70
C ASN A 7 -13.73 3.77 10.46
N TRP A 8 -13.81 4.75 11.36
CA TRP A 8 -12.97 5.93 11.37
C TRP A 8 -11.82 5.66 12.34
N TYR A 9 -10.58 5.77 11.87
CA TYR A 9 -9.42 5.41 12.67
C TYR A 9 -8.51 6.60 12.93
N SER A 10 -8.09 6.72 14.18
CA SER A 10 -7.00 7.58 14.68
C SER A 10 -6.33 6.82 15.83
N GLY A 11 -5.01 6.69 15.86
CA GLY A 11 -4.34 5.87 16.87
C GLY A 11 -3.07 5.18 16.39
N GLU A 12 -2.76 3.99 16.91
CA GLU A 12 -1.46 3.36 16.68
C GLU A 12 -1.40 2.59 15.35
N ASN A 13 -2.11 1.48 15.23
CA ASN A 13 -2.12 0.63 14.03
C ASN A 13 -3.44 -0.12 13.89
N ILE A 14 -3.75 -0.57 12.67
CA ILE A 14 -4.84 -1.52 12.40
C ILE A 14 -4.22 -2.83 11.97
N VAL A 15 -4.61 -3.90 12.65
CA VAL A 15 -4.16 -5.26 12.36
C VAL A 15 -5.40 -6.13 12.15
N LEU A 16 -5.60 -6.60 10.92
CA LEU A 16 -6.65 -7.53 10.54
C LEU A 16 -6.02 -8.89 10.28
N LEU A 17 -6.53 -9.91 10.96
CA LEU A 17 -5.96 -11.26 10.97
C LEU A 17 -7.07 -12.29 10.79
N GLY A 18 -7.08 -12.99 9.66
CA GLY A 18 -7.87 -14.21 9.50
C GLY A 18 -9.31 -13.96 9.06
N ASN A 19 -9.54 -14.02 7.74
CA ASN A 19 -10.87 -13.95 7.12
C ASN A 19 -11.70 -12.70 7.48
N ASP A 20 -11.09 -11.63 8.01
CA ASP A 20 -11.81 -10.38 8.24
C ASP A 20 -12.25 -9.77 6.91
N GLU A 21 -13.50 -9.34 6.84
CA GLU A 21 -14.03 -8.55 5.74
C GLU A 21 -14.39 -7.16 6.25
N VAL A 22 -13.67 -6.15 5.76
CA VAL A 22 -13.88 -4.75 6.14
C VAL A 22 -14.26 -3.96 4.89
N ALA A 23 -15.42 -3.33 4.92
CA ALA A 23 -15.87 -2.52 3.81
C ALA A 23 -14.95 -1.30 3.63
N ASN A 24 -14.80 -0.48 4.67
CA ASN A 24 -14.06 0.78 4.56
C ASN A 24 -13.15 1.02 5.77
N ILE A 25 -11.91 1.44 5.48
CA ILE A 25 -10.98 2.00 6.45
C ILE A 25 -10.70 3.44 6.03
N ILE A 26 -10.93 4.40 6.92
CA ILE A 26 -10.67 5.81 6.63
C ILE A 26 -9.82 6.44 7.73
N ASN A 27 -8.69 7.05 7.32
CA ASN A 27 -7.83 7.84 8.19
C ASN A 27 -7.87 9.32 7.82
N TYR A 28 -8.27 10.18 8.76
CA TYR A 28 -8.17 11.64 8.63
C TYR A 28 -7.07 12.26 9.51
N GLY A 29 -6.56 11.50 10.47
CA GLY A 29 -5.65 11.99 11.49
C GLY A 29 -4.23 11.43 11.34
N THR A 30 -3.52 11.39 12.46
CA THR A 30 -2.24 10.69 12.53
C THR A 30 -2.47 9.27 13.01
N MET A 31 -1.96 8.31 12.26
CA MET A 31 -1.76 6.94 12.70
C MET A 31 -0.26 6.65 12.82
N GLN A 32 0.18 6.10 13.95
CA GLN A 32 1.61 5.80 14.16
C GLN A 32 1.81 4.48 14.89
N ALA A 33 2.37 3.49 14.19
CA ALA A 33 2.67 2.19 14.75
C ALA A 33 4.05 2.18 15.43
N ILE A 34 4.15 1.49 16.55
CA ILE A 34 5.42 1.22 17.23
C ILE A 34 5.82 -0.23 16.92
N GLY A 35 6.94 -0.42 16.23
CA GLY A 35 7.55 -1.74 15.99
C GLY A 35 6.90 -2.60 14.90
N ASN A 36 5.89 -2.10 14.17
CA ASN A 36 5.28 -2.83 13.04
C ASN A 36 4.80 -1.85 11.96
N ALA A 37 4.18 -2.38 10.89
CA ALA A 37 3.46 -1.59 9.91
C ALA A 37 2.21 -0.92 10.50
N ASN A 38 1.78 0.19 9.87
CA ASN A 38 0.62 0.93 10.36
C ASN A 38 -0.70 0.22 10.07
N ILE A 39 -0.80 -0.39 8.89
CA ILE A 39 -1.91 -1.25 8.50
C ILE A 39 -1.34 -2.60 8.15
N VAL A 40 -1.90 -3.67 8.72
CA VAL A 40 -1.51 -5.05 8.45
C VAL A 40 -2.75 -5.84 8.08
N LEU A 41 -2.78 -6.37 6.85
CA LEU A 41 -3.79 -7.30 6.35
C LEU A 41 -3.14 -8.66 6.17
N ARG A 42 -3.57 -9.68 6.91
CA ARG A 42 -2.99 -11.03 6.85
C ARG A 42 -4.04 -12.12 6.90
N LYS A 43 -3.72 -13.27 6.29
CA LYS A 43 -4.51 -14.51 6.36
C LYS A 43 -5.92 -14.34 5.79
N ASN A 44 -6.01 -14.16 4.47
CA ASN A 44 -7.26 -14.09 3.72
C ASN A 44 -8.20 -12.96 4.19
N THR A 45 -7.63 -11.82 4.57
CA THR A 45 -8.45 -10.64 4.89
C THR A 45 -8.83 -9.92 3.62
N LYS A 46 -9.96 -9.21 3.66
CA LYS A 46 -10.45 -8.40 2.56
C LYS A 46 -10.80 -7.01 3.05
N VAL A 47 -10.20 -6.00 2.43
CA VAL A 47 -10.60 -4.60 2.57
C VAL A 47 -11.13 -4.13 1.22
N ASP A 48 -12.37 -3.65 1.17
CA ASP A 48 -12.92 -3.13 -0.08
C ASP A 48 -12.32 -1.75 -0.39
N THR A 49 -12.38 -0.79 0.53
CA THR A 49 -11.81 0.54 0.35
C THR A 49 -10.96 0.97 1.53
N PHE A 50 -9.76 1.47 1.23
CA PHE A 50 -8.92 2.17 2.18
C PHE A 50 -8.68 3.60 1.70
N GLU A 51 -8.97 4.60 2.54
CA GLU A 51 -8.73 6.00 2.25
C GLU A 51 -7.86 6.66 3.33
N ASN A 52 -6.71 7.19 2.92
CA ASN A 52 -5.86 8.00 3.79
C ASN A 52 -5.89 9.46 3.36
N TYR A 53 -6.42 10.32 4.23
CA TYR A 53 -6.33 11.78 4.14
C TYR A 53 -5.30 12.36 5.11
N GLY A 54 -4.91 11.59 6.13
CA GLY A 54 -4.01 12.02 7.18
C GLY A 54 -2.56 11.56 7.02
N LEU A 55 -1.86 11.46 8.14
CA LEU A 55 -0.49 10.96 8.22
C LEU A 55 -0.49 9.53 8.76
N MET A 56 0.14 8.61 8.05
CA MET A 56 0.40 7.26 8.52
C MET A 56 1.90 7.02 8.63
N LYS A 57 2.30 6.46 9.77
CA LYS A 57 3.68 6.10 10.07
C LYS A 57 3.74 4.65 10.52
N GLY A 58 4.24 3.79 9.67
CA GLY A 58 4.65 2.45 10.07
C GLY A 58 6.11 2.45 10.49
N SER A 59 6.43 1.78 11.59
CA SER A 59 7.82 1.59 12.01
C SER A 59 8.60 0.80 10.95
N GLU A 60 7.97 -0.22 10.37
CA GLU A 60 8.53 -0.99 9.25
C GLU A 60 7.99 -0.48 7.92
N SER A 61 6.76 -0.92 7.58
CA SER A 61 6.05 -0.48 6.37
C SER A 61 4.87 0.42 6.68
N GLY A 62 4.56 1.40 5.83
CA GLY A 62 3.34 2.21 6.04
C GLY A 62 2.08 1.35 5.98
N ILE A 63 1.96 0.52 4.94
CA ILE A 63 0.89 -0.47 4.78
C ILE A 63 1.52 -1.80 4.38
N GLU A 64 1.03 -2.90 4.94
CA GLU A 64 1.41 -4.27 4.61
C GLU A 64 0.16 -5.10 4.29
N VAL A 65 0.11 -5.67 3.08
CA VAL A 65 -0.94 -6.59 2.63
C VAL A 65 -0.31 -7.91 2.26
N GLU A 66 -0.58 -8.95 3.06
CA GLU A 66 0.01 -10.27 2.91
C GLU A 66 -1.08 -11.35 2.81
N SER A 67 -1.06 -12.14 1.73
CA SER A 67 -2.04 -13.22 1.52
C SER A 67 -3.50 -12.75 1.71
N SER A 68 -3.81 -11.56 1.19
CA SER A 68 -5.04 -10.81 1.46
C SER A 68 -5.41 -9.93 0.26
N ASN A 69 -6.60 -9.33 0.30
CA ASN A 69 -7.15 -8.51 -0.77
C ASN A 69 -7.38 -7.06 -0.31
N MET A 70 -6.95 -6.10 -1.12
CA MET A 70 -7.26 -4.67 -0.95
C MET A 70 -7.80 -4.12 -2.27
N ASN A 71 -9.12 -4.05 -2.42
CA ASN A 71 -9.71 -3.74 -3.73
C ASN A 71 -9.41 -2.31 -4.17
N THR A 72 -9.55 -1.33 -3.27
CA THR A 72 -9.27 0.08 -3.55
C THR A 72 -8.43 0.69 -2.43
N LEU A 73 -7.35 1.37 -2.82
CA LEU A 73 -6.49 2.14 -1.94
C LEU A 73 -6.32 3.55 -2.49
N ILE A 74 -6.79 4.55 -1.74
CA ILE A 74 -6.67 5.97 -2.10
C ILE A 74 -5.82 6.66 -1.04
N ASN A 75 -4.65 7.13 -1.45
CA ASN A 75 -3.81 7.99 -0.62
C ASN A 75 -3.91 9.44 -1.07
N SER A 76 -4.57 10.28 -0.28
CA SER A 76 -4.57 11.75 -0.43
C SER A 76 -3.69 12.44 0.62
N GLY A 77 -3.32 11.73 1.69
CA GLY A 77 -2.42 12.20 2.74
C GLY A 77 -0.98 11.71 2.56
N THR A 78 -0.33 11.36 3.66
CA THR A 78 1.05 10.83 3.67
C THR A 78 1.09 9.42 4.25
N ILE A 79 1.77 8.50 3.55
CA ILE A 79 2.09 7.14 4.05
C ILE A 79 3.60 6.99 4.13
N LEU A 80 4.12 6.66 5.32
CA LEU A 80 5.54 6.47 5.59
C LEU A 80 5.83 5.06 6.12
N GLY A 81 6.72 4.34 5.44
CA GLY A 81 7.43 3.18 5.99
C GLY A 81 8.81 3.59 6.46
N ILE A 82 9.02 3.64 7.78
CA ILE A 82 10.23 4.25 8.38
C ILE A 82 11.47 3.39 8.15
N ASN A 83 11.38 2.07 8.27
CA ASN A 83 12.55 1.19 8.16
C ASN A 83 12.64 0.48 6.81
N ASP A 84 11.51 0.23 6.11
CA ASP A 84 11.53 -0.50 4.84
C ASP A 84 10.65 0.12 3.74
N THR A 85 9.39 -0.27 3.64
CA THR A 85 8.58 0.00 2.43
C THR A 85 7.40 0.93 2.72
N GLY A 86 7.13 1.91 1.86
CA GLY A 86 5.94 2.75 2.04
C GLY A 86 4.66 1.91 2.01
N ILE A 87 4.47 1.11 0.96
CA ILE A 87 3.37 0.14 0.83
C ILE A 87 3.89 -1.19 0.28
N SER A 88 3.63 -2.29 1.00
CA SER A 88 4.07 -3.63 0.62
C SER A 88 2.88 -4.55 0.35
N PHE A 89 2.88 -5.18 -0.83
CA PHE A 89 1.97 -6.27 -1.19
C PHE A 89 2.78 -7.56 -1.39
N ASN A 90 2.34 -8.66 -0.79
CA ASN A 90 2.95 -9.97 -0.92
C ASN A 90 1.89 -11.08 -0.98
N ASN A 91 1.87 -11.87 -2.05
CA ASN A 91 0.84 -12.87 -2.30
C ASN A 91 -0.57 -12.27 -2.18
N ALA A 92 -0.73 -11.05 -2.69
CA ALA A 92 -1.90 -10.21 -2.43
C ALA A 92 -2.51 -9.71 -3.74
N ILE A 93 -3.83 -9.49 -3.74
CA ILE A 93 -4.52 -8.91 -4.88
C ILE A 93 -4.93 -7.48 -4.51
N GLY A 94 -4.55 -6.53 -5.35
CA GLY A 94 -5.10 -5.19 -5.33
C GLY A 94 -5.83 -4.89 -6.62
N GLY A 95 -6.95 -4.17 -6.53
CA GLY A 95 -7.67 -3.69 -7.70
C GLY A 95 -7.07 -2.38 -8.18
N THR A 96 -7.49 -1.28 -7.54
CA THR A 96 -7.06 0.07 -7.88
C THR A 96 -6.27 0.72 -6.76
N LEU A 97 -5.06 1.18 -7.08
CA LEU A 97 -4.24 2.02 -6.23
C LEU A 97 -4.18 3.43 -6.81
N THR A 98 -4.57 4.44 -6.03
CA THR A 98 -4.51 5.84 -6.42
C THR A 98 -3.70 6.65 -5.40
N ASN A 99 -2.57 7.19 -5.82
CA ASN A 99 -1.77 8.10 -5.01
C ASN A 99 -1.94 9.55 -5.47
N LYS A 100 -2.67 10.36 -4.70
CA LYS A 100 -2.79 11.83 -4.83
C LYS A 100 -1.91 12.58 -3.84
N GLY A 101 -1.48 11.89 -2.78
CA GLY A 101 -0.62 12.42 -1.73
C GLY A 101 0.84 11.95 -1.88
N THR A 102 1.43 11.61 -0.74
CA THR A 102 2.84 11.23 -0.65
C THR A 102 2.98 9.81 -0.10
N ILE A 103 3.78 8.98 -0.76
CA ILE A 103 4.19 7.65 -0.28
C ILE A 103 5.71 7.63 -0.21
N ILE A 104 6.26 7.33 0.97
CA ILE A 104 7.71 7.23 1.17
C ILE A 104 8.04 5.93 1.91
N GLY A 105 8.99 5.17 1.37
CA GLY A 105 9.65 4.10 2.10
C GLY A 105 11.16 4.33 2.19
N ASN A 106 11.76 3.86 3.26
CA ASN A 106 13.20 3.95 3.47
C ASN A 106 14.01 3.10 2.49
N ASN A 107 13.42 2.08 1.88
CA ASN A 107 14.03 1.24 0.86
C ASN A 107 13.25 1.34 -0.46
N LYS A 108 11.96 1.00 -0.42
CA LYS A 108 11.06 0.99 -1.57
C LYS A 108 9.86 1.89 -1.30
N GLY A 109 9.46 2.76 -2.23
CA GLY A 109 8.21 3.50 -2.08
C GLY A 109 7.04 2.52 -2.03
N ILE A 110 6.96 1.65 -3.03
CA ILE A 110 5.99 0.55 -3.12
C ILE A 110 6.69 -0.73 -3.56
N SER A 111 6.32 -1.85 -2.94
CA SER A 111 6.78 -3.19 -3.31
C SER A 111 5.60 -4.08 -3.67
N LEU A 112 5.62 -4.66 -4.87
CA LEU A 112 4.73 -5.76 -5.27
C LEU A 112 5.59 -7.03 -5.32
N ASN A 113 5.35 -7.97 -4.43
CA ASN A 113 6.15 -9.18 -4.29
C ASN A 113 5.37 -10.43 -4.74
N THR A 114 5.90 -11.61 -4.42
CA THR A 114 5.44 -12.94 -4.83
C THR A 114 3.95 -13.02 -5.19
N ASN A 115 3.63 -13.33 -6.45
CA ASN A 115 2.26 -13.56 -6.93
C ASN A 115 1.26 -12.41 -6.64
N THR A 116 1.75 -11.17 -6.49
CA THR A 116 0.86 -10.02 -6.34
C THR A 116 0.35 -9.52 -7.68
N THR A 117 -0.94 -9.19 -7.77
CA THR A 117 -1.51 -8.50 -8.93
C THR A 117 -2.11 -7.17 -8.52
N ILE A 118 -1.78 -6.10 -9.25
CA ILE A 118 -2.45 -4.80 -9.18
C ILE A 118 -3.04 -4.49 -10.57
N ASP A 119 -4.35 -4.29 -10.66
CA ASP A 119 -5.01 -4.05 -11.95
C ASP A 119 -4.74 -2.64 -12.48
N THR A 120 -4.86 -1.64 -11.63
CA THR A 120 -4.68 -0.23 -12.01
C THR A 120 -3.91 0.51 -10.94
N PHE A 121 -2.85 1.20 -11.35
CA PHE A 121 -2.12 2.12 -10.50
C PHE A 121 -2.10 3.52 -11.14
N GLU A 122 -2.73 4.48 -10.46
CA GLU A 122 -2.59 5.90 -10.75
C GLU A 122 -1.67 6.60 -9.73
N ASN A 123 -0.51 7.06 -10.18
CA ASN A 123 0.30 8.01 -9.42
C ASN A 123 0.10 9.43 -9.93
N LYS A 124 -0.55 10.26 -9.12
CA LYS A 124 -0.86 11.66 -9.42
C LYS A 124 0.05 12.65 -8.69
N ASN A 125 0.86 12.17 -7.75
CA ASN A 125 1.74 13.03 -6.96
C ASN A 125 3.07 12.32 -6.65
N PHE A 126 3.43 12.10 -5.39
CA PHE A 126 4.81 11.74 -5.05
C PHE A 126 4.96 10.33 -4.48
N ILE A 127 5.88 9.56 -5.05
CA ILE A 127 6.33 8.27 -4.52
C ILE A 127 7.84 8.27 -4.47
N GLN A 128 8.42 7.90 -3.33
CA GLN A 128 9.85 7.77 -3.16
C GLN A 128 10.21 6.51 -2.37
N GLY A 129 11.15 5.74 -2.90
CA GLY A 129 12.00 4.87 -2.08
C GLY A 129 13.45 5.32 -2.18
N ASN A 130 14.27 4.98 -1.18
CA ASN A 130 15.70 5.28 -1.25
C ASN A 130 16.36 4.49 -2.40
N GLN A 131 16.04 3.21 -2.56
CA GLN A 131 16.54 2.39 -3.67
C GLN A 131 15.59 2.41 -4.86
N TYR A 132 14.31 2.11 -4.63
CA TYR A 132 13.31 1.96 -5.71
C TYR A 132 12.05 2.77 -5.42
N GLY A 133 11.54 3.52 -6.39
CA GLY A 133 10.22 4.14 -6.24
C GLY A 133 9.13 3.07 -6.15
N ILE A 134 9.04 2.22 -7.16
CA ILE A 134 8.19 1.03 -7.22
C ILE A 134 9.07 -0.16 -7.63
N ARG A 135 8.95 -1.29 -6.92
CA ARG A 135 9.62 -2.54 -7.29
C ARG A 135 8.64 -3.67 -7.38
N LEU A 136 8.66 -4.38 -8.51
CA LEU A 136 7.86 -5.56 -8.77
C LEU A 136 8.77 -6.78 -8.84
N GLU A 137 8.43 -7.83 -8.10
CA GLU A 137 9.25 -9.03 -7.95
C GLU A 137 8.42 -10.32 -8.05
N ASN A 138 9.07 -11.44 -8.37
CA ASN A 138 8.56 -12.79 -8.12
C ASN A 138 7.15 -13.07 -8.69
N GLN A 139 6.99 -12.95 -10.01
CA GLN A 139 5.72 -13.18 -10.72
C GLN A 139 4.61 -12.21 -10.32
N SER A 140 4.96 -11.04 -9.77
CA SER A 140 3.98 -9.96 -9.62
C SER A 140 3.63 -9.34 -10.98
N THR A 141 2.42 -8.78 -11.03
CA THR A 141 1.86 -8.14 -12.22
C THR A 141 1.29 -6.78 -11.87
N LEU A 142 1.65 -5.76 -12.65
CA LEU A 142 0.96 -4.48 -12.69
C LEU A 142 0.40 -4.29 -14.10
N THR A 143 -0.91 -4.31 -14.23
CA THR A 143 -1.55 -4.36 -15.56
C THR A 143 -1.60 -2.99 -16.23
N ASN A 144 -1.92 -1.94 -15.48
CA ASN A 144 -1.99 -0.58 -15.99
C ASN A 144 -1.32 0.39 -15.03
N LEU A 145 -0.31 1.11 -15.50
CA LEU A 145 0.29 2.24 -14.80
C LEU A 145 0.01 3.57 -15.49
N ASN A 146 -0.68 4.47 -14.81
CA ASN A 146 -0.81 5.87 -15.20
C ASN A 146 -0.06 6.76 -14.21
N ASN A 147 1.04 7.35 -14.65
CA ASN A 147 1.85 8.24 -13.83
C ASN A 147 1.83 9.67 -14.40
N THR A 148 1.13 10.57 -13.69
CA THR A 148 1.20 12.03 -13.92
C THR A 148 2.02 12.74 -12.84
N GLY A 149 2.44 12.01 -11.80
CA GLY A 149 3.29 12.49 -10.72
C GLY A 149 4.76 12.09 -10.88
N THR A 150 5.47 12.09 -9.76
CA THR A 150 6.88 11.71 -9.65
C THR A 150 7.02 10.38 -8.92
N ILE A 151 7.83 9.49 -9.49
CA ILE A 151 8.25 8.24 -8.87
C ILE A 151 9.77 8.22 -8.83
N GLN A 152 10.36 8.17 -7.63
CA GLN A 152 11.80 8.30 -7.43
C GLN A 152 12.39 7.12 -6.66
N GLY A 153 13.50 6.60 -7.16
CA GLY A 153 14.44 5.75 -6.43
C GLY A 153 15.85 5.94 -6.97
N LYS A 154 16.87 5.78 -6.12
CA LYS A 154 18.28 5.96 -6.53
C LYS A 154 18.72 4.93 -7.57
N GLN A 155 18.22 3.70 -7.46
CA GLN A 155 18.51 2.64 -8.42
C GLN A 155 17.54 2.69 -9.60
N ALA A 156 16.23 2.82 -9.32
CA ALA A 156 15.23 3.04 -10.37
C ALA A 156 13.98 3.73 -9.81
N GLY A 157 13.29 4.49 -10.66
CA GLY A 157 11.92 4.93 -10.38
C GLY A 157 10.99 3.72 -10.31
N ILE A 158 11.02 2.86 -11.32
CA ILE A 158 10.24 1.62 -11.39
C ILE A 158 11.17 0.49 -11.83
N SER A 159 11.11 -0.66 -11.14
CA SER A 159 11.90 -1.84 -11.46
C SER A 159 11.04 -3.09 -11.53
N PHE A 160 11.31 -3.95 -12.52
CA PHE A 160 10.68 -5.24 -12.72
C PHE A 160 11.74 -6.34 -12.61
N ASP A 161 11.61 -7.23 -11.65
CA ASP A 161 12.46 -8.40 -11.46
C ASP A 161 11.60 -9.67 -11.50
N SER A 162 11.70 -10.41 -12.61
CA SER A 162 10.87 -11.60 -12.81
C SER A 162 9.36 -11.32 -12.67
N ALA A 163 8.94 -10.13 -13.11
CA ALA A 163 7.60 -9.57 -12.98
C ALA A 163 7.10 -9.01 -14.31
N THR A 164 5.78 -8.78 -14.43
CA THR A 164 5.15 -8.25 -15.64
C THR A 164 4.57 -6.85 -15.37
N GLY A 165 4.71 -5.94 -16.34
CA GLY A 165 4.22 -4.56 -16.25
C GLY A 165 3.67 -4.06 -17.57
N GLY A 166 2.58 -3.28 -17.51
CA GLY A 166 1.95 -2.55 -18.62
C GLY A 166 1.66 -1.09 -18.25
#